data_AF-A0A1H5S4G1-F1
#
_entry.id   AF-A0A1H5S4G1-F1
#
_cell.length_a   1.000
_cell.length_b   1.000
_cell.length_c   1.000
_cell.angle_alpha   90.00
_cell.angle_beta   90.00
_cell.angle_gamma   90.00
#
_symmetry.space_group_name_H-M   'P 1'
#
loop_
_entity.id
_entity.type
_entity.pdbx_description
1 polymer ?
#
loop_
_entity_poly.entity_id
_entity_poly.type
_entity_poly.pdbx_seq_one_letter_code
_entity_poly.pdbx_strand_id
1 'polypeptide(L)'
;MWLYHAPVDRLVLFDYRRGRDQSGPKAMLADFKGIIQTDGYSVYDALFENHPDIHLTFCMAHARRYFVDAVKDDEKQANYVLDQMRTLYLLEEKLNAENATWEQRTEARKNMRFPFWKHWVAG
;
A
#
# COMPACT_ATOMS: atom_id res chain seq x y z
N MET A 1 -0.33 16.79 10.80
CA MET A 1 -1.53 15.93 10.94
C MET A 1 -1.19 14.54 10.42
N TRP A 2 -1.55 13.51 11.18
CA TRP A 2 -1.45 12.11 10.81
C TRP A 2 -2.85 11.55 10.60
N LEU A 3 -2.99 10.65 9.63
CA LEU A 3 -4.23 9.93 9.34
C LEU A 3 -3.97 8.44 9.58
N TYR A 4 -4.76 7.85 10.46
CA TYR A 4 -4.78 6.41 10.68
C TYR A 4 -6.13 5.85 10.25
N HIS A 5 -6.11 4.79 9.47
CA HIS A 5 -7.31 4.12 8.99
C HIS A 5 -7.19 2.63 9.30
N ALA A 6 -8.15 2.11 10.08
CA ALA A 6 -8.31 0.69 10.36
C ALA A 6 -9.56 0.20 9.63
N PRO A 7 -9.43 -0.36 8.41
CA PRO A 7 -10.58 -0.65 7.55
C PRO A 7 -11.52 -1.71 8.12
N VAL A 8 -10.96 -2.73 8.80
CA VAL A 8 -11.71 -3.84 9.39
C VAL A 8 -12.61 -3.32 10.52
N ASP A 9 -12.05 -2.50 11.41
CA ASP A 9 -12.76 -1.89 12.52
C ASP A 9 -13.59 -0.67 12.10
N ARG A 10 -13.48 -0.24 10.84
CA ARG A 10 -14.12 0.96 10.28
C ARG A 10 -13.79 2.23 11.06
N LEU A 11 -12.56 2.33 11.55
CA LEU A 11 -12.08 3.47 12.32
C LEU A 11 -11.19 4.38 11.47
N VAL A 12 -11.42 5.68 11.61
CA VAL A 12 -10.57 6.72 11.05
C VAL A 12 -10.20 7.68 12.17
N LEU A 13 -8.90 7.94 12.33
CA LEU A 13 -8.37 8.86 13.32
C LEU A 13 -7.53 9.94 12.63
N PHE A 14 -7.86 11.19 12.93
CA PHE A 14 -7.08 12.35 12.56
C PHE A 14 -6.31 12.83 13.80
N ASP A 15 -5.00 12.59 13.84
CA ASP A 15 -4.12 13.02 14.91
C ASP A 15 -3.43 14.33 14.50
N TYR A 16 -3.91 15.46 15.03
CA TYR A 16 -3.27 16.74 14.81
C TYR A 16 -2.04 16.89 15.70
N ARG A 17 -0.90 17.17 15.07
CA ARG A 17 0.36 17.49 15.72
C ARG A 17 1.00 18.70 15.07
N ARG A 18 1.81 19.42 15.85
CA ARG A 18 2.55 20.61 15.40
C ARG A 18 3.50 20.31 14.23
N GLY A 19 3.98 19.07 14.12
CA GLY A 19 4.86 18.61 13.04
C GLY A 19 4.44 17.28 12.43
N ARG A 20 5.21 16.85 11.42
CA ARG A 20 5.10 15.53 10.74
C ARG A 20 6.38 14.72 10.96
N ASP A 21 6.93 14.78 12.17
CA ASP A 21 8.09 13.97 12.56
C ASP A 21 7.67 12.57 13.07
N GLN A 22 8.66 11.71 13.26
CA GLN A 22 8.46 10.32 13.70
C GLN A 22 7.76 10.17 15.07
N SER A 23 7.66 11.20 15.91
CA SER A 23 7.01 11.10 17.24
C SER A 23 5.53 10.76 17.13
N GLY A 24 4.89 11.15 16.02
CA GLY A 24 3.53 10.79 15.63
C GLY A 24 3.29 9.29 15.64
N PRO A 25 3.71 8.61 14.56
CA PRO A 25 3.55 7.18 14.41
C PRO A 25 4.23 6.39 15.53
N LYS A 26 5.39 6.82 16.05
CA LYS A 26 6.06 6.12 17.15
C LYS A 26 5.19 5.99 18.40
N ALA A 27 4.49 7.06 18.78
CA ALA A 27 3.62 7.02 19.96
C ALA A 27 2.30 6.31 19.69
N MET A 28 1.68 6.55 18.52
CA MET A 28 0.39 5.95 18.17
C MET A 28 0.46 4.43 17.99
N LEU A 29 1.56 3.94 17.42
CA LEU A 29 1.72 2.54 17.00
C LEU A 29 2.65 1.77 17.93
N ALA A 30 2.94 2.29 19.13
CA ALA A 30 3.92 1.71 20.06
C ALA A 30 3.64 0.24 20.40
N ASP A 31 2.37 -0.12 20.58
CA ASP A 31 1.92 -1.47 20.92
C ASP A 31 1.29 -2.21 19.73
N PHE A 32 1.31 -1.62 18.54
CA PHE A 32 0.70 -2.21 17.36
C PHE A 32 1.53 -3.39 16.84
N LYS A 33 0.84 -4.48 16.47
CA LYS A 33 1.42 -5.65 15.81
C LYS A 33 0.58 -6.00 14.59
N GLY A 34 1.23 -6.30 13.48
CA GLY A 34 0.55 -6.67 12.23
C GLY A 34 1.05 -5.86 11.03
N ILE A 35 0.15 -5.62 10.07
CA ILE A 35 0.50 -5.00 8.79
C ILE A 35 0.19 -3.51 8.83
N ILE A 36 1.15 -2.68 8.41
CA ILE A 36 0.95 -1.24 8.24
C ILE A 36 1.18 -0.90 6.77
N GLN A 37 0.20 -0.25 6.14
CA GLN A 37 0.35 0.33 4.79
C GLN A 37 0.63 1.83 4.89
N THR A 38 1.71 2.29 4.28
CA THR A 38 2.13 3.70 4.32
C THR A 38 2.22 4.33 2.93
N ASP A 39 2.37 5.65 2.86
CA ASP A 39 2.62 6.39 1.62
C ASP A 39 4.08 6.28 1.13
N GLY A 40 4.95 5.57 1.86
CA GLY A 40 6.38 5.47 1.56
C GLY A 40 7.22 6.62 2.11
N TYR A 41 6.71 7.39 3.07
CA TYR A 41 7.52 8.40 3.74
C TYR A 41 8.62 7.76 4.61
N SER A 42 9.88 8.17 4.43
CA SER A 42 11.07 7.55 5.03
C SER A 42 11.09 7.45 6.56
N VAL A 43 10.26 8.22 7.26
CA VAL A 43 10.10 8.09 8.72
C VAL A 43 9.56 6.71 9.12
N TYR A 44 8.78 6.06 8.26
CA TYR A 44 8.24 4.74 8.54
C TYR A 44 9.32 3.66 8.43
N ASP A 45 10.23 3.78 7.46
CA ASP A 45 11.37 2.87 7.33
C ASP A 45 12.24 2.94 8.59
N ALA A 46 12.58 4.16 9.02
CA ALA A 46 13.37 4.40 10.23
C ALA A 46 12.74 3.83 11.51
N LEU A 47 11.41 3.72 11.57
CA LEU A 47 10.69 3.19 12.72
C LEU A 47 10.43 1.68 12.64
N PHE A 48 10.12 1.17 11.45
CA PHE A 48 9.41 -0.11 11.31
C PHE A 48 10.03 -1.10 10.32
N GLU A 49 11.02 -0.71 9.50
CA GLU A 49 11.61 -1.60 8.48
C GLU A 49 12.13 -2.93 9.08
N ASN A 50 12.75 -2.85 10.25
CA ASN A 50 13.32 -4.02 10.95
C ASN A 50 12.54 -4.38 12.23
N HIS A 51 11.30 -3.92 12.37
CA HIS A 51 10.52 -4.16 13.58
C HIS A 51 9.97 -5.60 13.60
N PRO A 52 10.17 -6.37 14.69
CA PRO A 52 9.89 -7.81 14.71
C PRO A 52 8.39 -8.15 14.57
N ASP A 53 7.52 -7.25 15.03
CA ASP A 53 6.07 -7.47 15.06
C ASP A 53 5.30 -6.70 13.97
N ILE A 54 6.00 -5.93 13.12
CA ILE A 54 5.35 -5.08 12.11
C ILE A 54 5.81 -5.50 10.72
N HIS A 55 4.84 -5.80 9.85
CA HIS A 55 5.08 -5.95 8.43
C HIS A 55 4.75 -4.62 7.72
N LEU A 56 5.80 -3.91 7.31
CA LEU A 56 5.67 -2.63 6.61
C LEU A 56 5.36 -2.87 5.13
N THR A 57 4.30 -2.25 4.64
CA THR A 57 3.85 -2.30 3.24
C THR A 57 3.65 -0.90 2.69
N PHE A 58 3.69 -0.77 1.37
CA PHE A 58 3.65 0.53 0.68
C PHE A 58 2.42 0.66 -0.21
N CYS A 59 1.85 1.85 -0.22
CA CYS A 59 0.63 2.14 -0.95
C CYS A 59 0.89 2.16 -2.47
N MET A 60 0.25 1.23 -3.18
CA MET A 60 0.33 1.12 -4.64
C MET A 60 -0.10 2.41 -5.36
N ALA A 61 -1.12 3.11 -4.84
CA ALA A 61 -1.59 4.36 -5.45
C ALA A 61 -0.52 5.47 -5.40
N HIS A 62 0.27 5.53 -4.32
CA HIS A 62 1.39 6.46 -4.22
C HIS A 62 2.51 6.08 -5.20
N ALA A 63 2.88 4.80 -5.28
CA ALA A 63 3.86 4.33 -6.25
C ALA A 63 3.43 4.62 -7.70
N ARG A 64 2.17 4.34 -8.05
CA ARG A 64 1.60 4.61 -9.38
C ARG A 64 1.72 6.07 -9.79
N ARG A 65 1.53 7.02 -8.86
CA ARG A 65 1.62 8.46 -9.15
C ARG A 65 2.99 8.84 -9.73
N TYR A 66 4.08 8.29 -9.18
CA TYR A 66 5.42 8.57 -9.69
C TYR A 66 5.61 8.08 -11.13
N PHE A 67 5.02 6.94 -11.49
CA PHE A 67 5.06 6.46 -12.88
C PHE A 67 4.18 7.30 -13.81
N VAL A 68 3.04 7.81 -13.35
CA VAL A 68 2.26 8.80 -14.12
C VAL A 68 3.08 10.06 -14.39
N ASP A 69 3.75 10.58 -13.36
CA ASP A 69 4.59 11.79 -13.49
C ASP A 69 5.79 11.54 -14.42
N ALA A 70 6.36 10.33 -14.40
CA ALA A 70 7.51 9.93 -15.23
C ALA A 70 7.17 9.74 -16.72
N VAL A 71 5.89 9.67 -17.11
CA VAL A 71 5.49 9.56 -18.53
C VAL A 71 6.07 10.69 -19.38
N LYS A 72 6.20 11.90 -18.80
CA LYS A 72 6.79 13.05 -19.49
C LYS A 72 8.29 12.92 -19.75
N ASP A 73 8.97 12.07 -18.98
CA ASP A 73 10.43 11.90 -19.00
C ASP A 73 10.82 10.65 -19.81
N ASP A 74 10.11 9.53 -19.62
CA ASP A 74 10.25 8.30 -20.42
C ASP A 74 8.88 7.63 -20.58
N GLU A 75 8.15 8.04 -21.61
CA GLU A 75 6.80 7.55 -21.92
C GLU A 75 6.75 6.02 -22.04
N LYS A 76 7.76 5.42 -22.69
CA LYS A 76 7.74 3.98 -23.00
C LYS A 76 7.88 3.15 -21.73
N GLN A 77 8.87 3.46 -20.88
CA GLN A 77 9.11 2.69 -19.66
C GLN A 77 8.04 2.96 -18.60
N ALA A 78 7.61 4.22 -18.45
CA ALA A 78 6.54 4.57 -17.52
C ALA A 78 5.23 3.87 -17.88
N ASN A 79 4.80 3.91 -19.16
CA ASN A 79 3.57 3.25 -19.60
C ASN A 79 3.65 1.73 -19.47
N TYR A 80 4.82 1.12 -19.71
CA TYR A 80 4.99 -0.31 -19.47
C TYR A 80 4.64 -0.69 -18.02
N VAL A 81 5.13 0.06 -17.03
CA VAL A 81 4.81 -0.18 -15.60
C VAL A 81 3.35 0.13 -15.29
N LEU A 82 2.80 1.23 -15.82
CA LEU A 82 1.40 1.59 -15.63
C LEU A 82 0.45 0.54 -16.19
N ASP A 83 0.78 -0.07 -17.34
CA ASP A 83 0.02 -1.16 -17.94
C ASP A 83 0.10 -2.43 -17.07
N GLN A 84 1.27 -2.75 -16.50
CA GLN A 84 1.36 -3.82 -15.52
C GLN A 84 0.47 -3.52 -14.31
N MET A 85 0.56 -2.33 -13.73
CA MET A 85 -0.31 -1.90 -12.61
C MET A 85 -1.79 -2.03 -12.95
N ARG A 86 -2.20 -1.61 -14.15
CA ARG A 86 -3.59 -1.67 -14.64
C ARG A 86 -4.18 -3.07 -14.57
N THR A 87 -3.39 -4.12 -14.80
CA THR A 87 -3.87 -5.51 -14.70
C THR A 87 -4.45 -5.83 -13.32
N LEU A 88 -3.85 -5.29 -12.24
CA LEU A 88 -4.35 -5.49 -10.87
C LEU A 88 -5.64 -4.70 -10.63
N TYR A 89 -5.73 -3.46 -11.13
CA TYR A 89 -6.94 -2.66 -11.01
C TYR A 89 -8.13 -3.31 -11.72
N LEU A 90 -7.93 -3.87 -12.91
CA LEU A 90 -8.98 -4.60 -13.64
C LEU A 90 -9.43 -5.85 -12.87
N LEU A 91 -8.50 -6.55 -12.20
CA LEU A 91 -8.85 -7.67 -11.33
C LEU A 91 -9.69 -7.21 -10.13
N GLU A 92 -9.27 -6.14 -9.44
CA GLU A 92 -10.02 -5.60 -8.30
C GLU A 92 -11.41 -5.10 -8.71
N GLU A 93 -11.54 -4.47 -9.88
CA GLU A 93 -12.82 -4.02 -10.42
C GLU A 93 -13.77 -5.20 -10.66
N LYS A 94 -13.28 -6.28 -11.28
CA LYS A 94 -14.03 -7.53 -11.47
C LYS A 94 -14.48 -8.11 -10.12
N LEU A 95 -13.55 -8.24 -9.17
CA LEU A 95 -13.83 -8.81 -7.84
C LEU A 95 -14.82 -7.95 -7.04
N ASN A 96 -14.79 -6.63 -7.22
CA ASN A 96 -15.78 -5.72 -6.64
C ASN A 96 -17.17 -5.97 -7.23
N ALA A 97 -17.28 -6.07 -8.57
CA ALA A 97 -18.55 -6.32 -9.25
C ALA A 97 -19.16 -7.69 -8.84
N GLU A 98 -18.32 -8.67 -8.57
CA GLU A 98 -18.71 -10.01 -8.10
C GLU A 98 -18.98 -10.07 -6.59
N ASN A 99 -18.83 -8.97 -5.85
CA ASN A 99 -18.89 -8.92 -4.37
C ASN A 99 -17.98 -9.97 -3.70
N ALA A 100 -16.80 -10.19 -4.26
CA ALA A 100 -15.88 -11.23 -3.81
C ALA A 100 -15.43 -11.00 -2.36
N THR A 101 -15.37 -12.09 -1.59
CA THR A 101 -14.86 -12.10 -0.21
C THR A 101 -13.36 -11.84 -0.16
N TRP A 102 -12.82 -11.59 1.04
CA TRP A 102 -11.38 -11.33 1.20
C TRP A 102 -10.53 -12.58 0.87
N GLU A 103 -11.05 -13.78 1.11
CA GLU A 103 -10.41 -15.04 0.74
C GLU A 103 -10.34 -15.18 -0.79
N GLN A 104 -11.45 -14.95 -1.48
CA GLN A 104 -11.52 -15.01 -2.95
C GLN A 104 -10.59 -13.97 -3.58
N ARG A 105 -10.52 -12.76 -3.03
CA ARG A 105 -9.58 -11.71 -3.48
C ARG A 105 -8.13 -12.15 -3.29
N THR A 106 -7.80 -12.70 -2.13
CA THR A 106 -6.45 -13.20 -1.83
C THR A 106 -6.04 -14.30 -2.79
N GLU A 107 -6.93 -15.26 -3.04
CA GLU A 107 -6.68 -16.35 -3.99
C GLU A 107 -6.52 -15.83 -5.42
N ALA A 108 -7.40 -14.93 -5.87
CA ALA A 108 -7.35 -14.35 -7.21
C ALA A 108 -6.06 -13.56 -7.44
N ARG A 109 -5.61 -12.77 -6.43
CA ARG A 109 -4.32 -12.08 -6.47
C ARG A 109 -3.16 -13.08 -6.57
N LYS A 110 -3.13 -14.13 -5.73
CA LYS A 110 -2.09 -15.18 -5.76
C LYS A 110 -2.01 -15.88 -7.12
N ASN A 111 -3.15 -16.09 -7.77
CA ASN A 111 -3.24 -16.70 -9.10
C ASN A 111 -2.86 -15.74 -10.25
N MET A 112 -2.60 -14.47 -9.95
CA MET A 112 -2.16 -13.48 -10.92
C MET A 112 -0.68 -13.75 -11.30
N ARG A 113 -0.47 -14.65 -12.29
CA ARG A 113 0.85 -15.20 -12.71
C ARG A 113 1.82 -14.21 -13.39
N PHE A 114 1.78 -12.91 -13.11
CA PHE A 114 2.76 -12.01 -13.71
C PHE A 114 4.09 -12.04 -12.92
N PRO A 115 5.25 -12.17 -13.61
CA PRO A 115 6.56 -12.04 -12.99
C PRO A 115 6.71 -10.75 -12.17
N PHE A 116 6.08 -9.67 -12.65
CA PHE A 116 6.04 -8.36 -12.00
C PHE A 116 5.41 -8.41 -10.59
N TRP A 117 4.36 -9.22 -10.40
CA TRP A 117 3.59 -9.25 -9.15
C TRP A 117 4.07 -10.28 -8.13
N LYS A 118 5.03 -11.16 -8.49
CA LYS A 118 5.50 -12.25 -7.60
C LYS A 118 6.00 -11.78 -6.23
N HIS A 119 6.52 -10.56 -6.13
CA HIS A 119 7.05 -10.00 -4.88
C HIS A 119 6.04 -9.09 -4.16
N TRP A 120 4.90 -8.78 -4.79
CA TRP A 120 3.90 -7.82 -4.28
C TRP A 120 2.64 -8.50 -3.71
N VAL A 121 2.41 -9.76 -4.05
CA VAL A 121 1.17 -10.50 -3.76
C VAL A 121 1.30 -11.44 -2.55
N ALA A 122 2.51 -11.56 -1.98
CA ALA A 122 2.82 -12.50 -0.92
C ALA A 122 2.70 -11.94 0.52
N GLY A 123 2.21 -10.71 0.69
CA GLY A 123 1.95 -10.08 1.99
C GLY A 123 0.53 -10.27 2.46
#